data_AF-A0A2N5HZ52-F1
#
_entry.id   AF-A0A2N5HZ52-F1
#
_cell.length_a   1.000
_cell.length_b   1.000
_cell.length_c   1.000
_cell.angle_alpha   90.00
_cell.angle_beta   90.00
_cell.angle_gamma   90.00
#
_symmetry.space_group_name_H-M   'P 1'
#
loop_
_entity.id
_entity.type
_entity.pdbx_description
1 polymer ?
#
loop_
_entity_poly.entity_id
_entity_poly.type
_entity_poly.pdbx_seq_one_letter_code
_entity_poly.pdbx_strand_id
1 'polypeptide(L)'
;MGYGLSISGPMNLVLGPIVASSPQIALLLTEKLAIHHSSRLRIDVPAGNDYFISYLEKSGFLKVSQPPMIKNSEELPPRDKSLFTLAARAFG
;
A
#
# COMPACT_ATOMS: atom_id res chain seq x y z
N MET A 1 -9.23 8.37 11.62
CA MET A 1 -8.51 9.42 10.86
C MET A 1 -7.29 8.80 10.20
N GLY A 2 -6.78 9.39 9.13
CA GLY A 2 -5.64 8.86 8.38
C GLY A 2 -5.16 9.83 7.29
N TYR A 3 -4.04 9.52 6.66
CA TYR A 3 -3.50 10.25 5.53
C TYR A 3 -2.89 9.28 4.51
N GLY A 4 -2.74 9.74 3.28
CA GLY A 4 -2.00 9.01 2.27
C GLY A 4 -1.45 9.91 1.18
N LEU A 5 -0.50 9.38 0.43
CA LEU A 5 0.19 10.08 -0.66
C LEU A 5 0.05 9.29 -1.96
N SER A 6 -0.05 10.01 -3.09
CA SER A 6 0.14 9.44 -4.42
C SER A 6 1.30 10.12 -5.14
N ILE A 7 2.15 9.32 -5.78
CA ILE A 7 3.35 9.79 -6.48
C ILE A 7 3.24 9.36 -7.93
N SER A 8 3.13 10.32 -8.83
CA SER A 8 3.06 10.06 -10.27
C SER A 8 4.44 9.71 -10.80
N GLY A 9 4.59 8.48 -11.31
CA GLY A 9 5.77 8.03 -12.02
C GLY A 9 5.53 7.93 -13.53
N PRO A 10 6.59 7.67 -14.32
CA PRO A 10 6.49 7.61 -15.78
C PRO A 10 5.61 6.47 -16.31
N MET A 11 5.46 5.38 -15.54
CA MET A 11 4.64 4.22 -15.94
C MET A 11 3.41 3.99 -15.07
N ASN A 12 3.50 4.34 -13.78
CA ASN A 12 2.49 4.03 -12.78
C ASN A 12 2.29 5.20 -11.81
N LEU A 13 1.08 5.33 -11.27
CA LEU A 13 0.84 6.09 -10.05
C LEU A 13 1.11 5.18 -8.85
N VAL A 14 2.05 5.57 -7.98
CA VAL A 14 2.33 4.85 -6.74
C VAL A 14 1.43 5.39 -5.62
N LEU A 15 0.67 4.51 -4.97
CA LEU A 15 -0.23 4.82 -3.86
C LEU A 15 0.45 4.44 -2.55
N GLY A 16 1.04 5.41 -1.86
CA GLY A 16 1.65 5.19 -0.56
C GLY A 16 2.61 6.31 -0.10
N PRO A 17 2.88 6.38 1.21
CA PRO A 17 2.35 5.48 2.23
C PRO A 17 0.90 5.83 2.56
N ILE A 18 0.11 4.86 3.00
CA ILE A 18 -1.24 5.06 3.52
C ILE A 18 -1.24 4.64 4.98
N VAL A 19 -1.51 5.62 5.85
CA VAL A 19 -1.62 5.43 7.30
C VAL A 19 -3.05 5.74 7.71
N ALA A 20 -3.72 4.79 8.36
CA ALA A 20 -5.11 4.91 8.72
C ALA A 20 -5.42 4.19 10.03
N SER A 21 -6.39 4.72 10.79
CA SER A 21 -6.85 4.07 12.02
C SER A 21 -7.70 2.81 11.79
N SER A 22 -8.13 2.52 10.55
CA SER A 22 -8.86 1.31 10.21
C SER A 22 -8.73 0.94 8.72
N PRO A 23 -8.98 -0.32 8.34
CA PRO A 23 -8.96 -0.75 6.95
C PRO A 23 -9.94 0.01 6.06
N GLN A 24 -11.12 0.36 6.59
CA GLN A 24 -12.14 1.10 5.83
C GLN A 24 -11.65 2.50 5.45
N ILE A 25 -10.93 3.16 6.36
CA ILE A 25 -10.32 4.47 6.08
C ILE A 25 -9.17 4.33 5.08
N ALA A 26 -8.35 3.27 5.21
CA ALA A 26 -7.28 3.01 4.26
C ALA A 26 -7.81 2.77 2.83
N LEU A 27 -8.92 2.04 2.69
CA LEU A 27 -9.58 1.80 1.41
C LEU A 27 -10.16 3.08 0.82
N LEU A 28 -10.86 3.88 1.64
CA LEU A 28 -11.36 5.19 1.20
C LEU A 28 -10.22 6.11 0.73
N LEU A 29 -9.10 6.15 1.45
CA LEU A 29 -7.92 6.91 1.03
C LEU A 29 -7.34 6.36 -0.28
N THR A 30 -7.27 5.04 -0.44
CA THR A 30 -6.79 4.39 -1.67
C THR A 30 -7.65 4.77 -2.86
N GLU A 31 -8.98 4.71 -2.72
CA GLU A 31 -9.91 5.14 -3.76
C GLU A 31 -9.69 6.61 -4.11
N LYS A 32 -9.67 7.50 -3.11
CA LYS A 32 -9.50 8.95 -3.31
C LYS A 32 -8.17 9.31 -3.99
N LEU A 33 -7.08 8.65 -3.62
CA LEU A 33 -5.77 8.87 -4.22
C LEU A 33 -5.66 8.33 -5.66
N ALA A 34 -6.52 7.38 -6.04
CA ALA A 34 -6.56 6.80 -7.37
C ALA A 34 -7.51 7.54 -8.35
N ILE A 35 -8.45 8.36 -7.85
CA ILE A 35 -9.41 9.08 -8.71
C ILE A 35 -8.63 10.00 -9.65
N HIS A 36 -9.03 10.00 -10.92
CA HIS A 36 -8.51 10.84 -12.01
C HIS A 36 -7.18 10.39 -12.65
N HIS A 37 -6.65 9.22 -12.31
CA HIS A 37 -5.50 8.66 -13.03
C HIS A 37 -5.89 7.57 -14.05
N SER A 38 -5.50 7.77 -15.31
CA SER A 38 -5.66 6.79 -16.38
C SER A 38 -4.45 5.84 -16.51
N SER A 39 -3.39 6.07 -15.73
CA SER A 39 -2.19 5.24 -15.68
C SER A 39 -2.39 4.02 -14.77
N ARG A 40 -1.57 2.98 -14.97
CA ARG A 40 -1.54 1.82 -14.07
C ARG A 40 -1.28 2.25 -12.63
N LEU A 41 -1.96 1.62 -11.67
CA LEU A 41 -1.77 1.86 -10.25
C LEU A 41 -0.77 0.87 -9.66
N ARG A 42 0.05 1.32 -8.73
CA ARG A 42 0.95 0.46 -7.95
C ARG A 42 0.82 0.77 -6.47
N ILE A 43 0.68 -0.27 -5.67
CA ILE A 43 0.56 -0.20 -4.23
C ILE A 43 1.50 -1.26 -3.64
N ASP A 44 2.33 -0.87 -2.68
CA ASP A 44 3.18 -1.81 -1.93
C ASP A 44 2.54 -2.01 -0.55
N VAL A 45 2.11 -3.24 -0.25
CA VAL A 45 1.38 -3.60 0.98
C VAL A 45 2.25 -4.53 1.84
N PRO A 46 2.47 -4.23 3.14
CA PRO A 46 3.08 -5.16 4.07
C PRO A 46 2.33 -6.49 4.16
N ALA A 47 3.04 -7.60 4.35
CA ALA A 47 2.41 -8.88 4.67
C ALA A 47 1.61 -8.80 5.98
N GLY A 48 0.52 -9.59 6.08
CA GLY A 48 -0.30 -9.68 7.30
C GLY A 48 -1.53 -8.78 7.34
N ASN A 49 -1.83 -8.04 6.26
CA ASN A 49 -3.06 -7.24 6.12
C ASN A 49 -4.04 -7.89 5.13
N ASP A 50 -4.44 -9.14 5.41
CA ASP A 50 -5.14 -9.99 4.45
C ASP A 50 -6.49 -9.44 4.00
N TYR A 51 -7.21 -8.76 4.89
CA TYR A 51 -8.47 -8.10 4.54
C TYR A 51 -8.27 -7.00 3.48
N PHE A 52 -7.25 -6.15 3.67
CA PHE A 52 -6.94 -5.07 2.74
C PHE A 52 -6.42 -5.62 1.40
N ILE A 53 -5.54 -6.63 1.44
CA ILE A 53 -5.05 -7.32 0.24
C ILE A 53 -6.21 -7.94 -0.55
N SER A 54 -7.09 -8.68 0.13
CA SER A 54 -8.25 -9.32 -0.52
C SER A 54 -9.19 -8.31 -1.18
N TYR A 55 -9.34 -7.13 -0.58
CA TYR A 55 -10.13 -6.06 -1.17
C TYR A 55 -9.47 -5.54 -2.45
N LEU A 56 -8.17 -5.23 -2.41
CA LEU A 56 -7.42 -4.76 -3.57
C LEU A 56 -7.50 -5.76 -4.73
N GLU A 57 -7.36 -7.05 -4.44
CA GLU A 57 -7.49 -8.11 -5.45
C GLU A 57 -8.88 -8.13 -6.09
N LYS A 58 -9.95 -7.99 -5.29
CA LYS A 58 -11.32 -7.86 -5.79
C LYS A 58 -11.55 -6.59 -6.61
N SER A 59 -10.79 -5.53 -6.34
CA SER A 59 -10.79 -4.28 -7.11
C SER A 59 -9.93 -4.35 -8.39
N GLY A 60 -9.32 -5.50 -8.70
CA GLY A 60 -8.55 -5.73 -9.92
C GLY A 60 -7.04 -5.53 -9.79
N PHE A 61 -6.51 -5.32 -8.58
CA PHE A 61 -5.06 -5.38 -8.37
C PHE A 61 -4.56 -6.81 -8.52
N LEU A 62 -3.39 -6.95 -9.14
CA LEU A 62 -2.69 -8.23 -9.23
C LEU A 62 -1.38 -8.14 -8.45
N LYS A 63 -1.04 -9.20 -7.73
CA LYS A 63 0.25 -9.30 -7.06
C LYS A 63 1.36 -9.43 -8.10
N VAL A 64 2.16 -8.36 -8.26
CA VAL A 64 3.23 -8.29 -9.27
C VAL A 64 4.63 -8.61 -8.73
N SER A 65 4.84 -8.52 -7.41
CA SER A 65 6.15 -8.76 -6.79
C SER A 65 6.02 -8.92 -5.27
N GLN A 66 6.87 -9.75 -4.66
CA GLN A 66 7.03 -9.85 -3.21
C GLN A 66 8.53 -10.02 -2.88
N PRO A 67 9.32 -8.94 -2.92
CA PRO A 67 10.72 -9.01 -2.49
C PRO A 67 10.79 -9.11 -0.96
N PRO A 68 11.88 -9.68 -0.41
CA PRO A 68 12.11 -9.65 1.04
C PRO A 68 12.32 -8.21 1.49
N MET A 69 11.55 -7.77 2.51
CA MET A 69 11.64 -6.43 3.11
C MET A 69 12.76 -6.34 4.16
N ILE A 70 13.33 -7.48 4.57
CA ILE A 70 14.40 -7.53 5.56
C ILE A 70 15.71 -7.92 4.90
N LYS A 71 16.75 -7.12 5.12
CA LYS A 71 18.15 -7.48 4.84
C LYS A 71 18.81 -7.75 6.20
N ASN A 72 19.13 -9.01 6.48
CA ASN A 72 19.88 -9.47 7.68
C ASN A 72 19.12 -9.46 9.04
N SER A 73 17.81 -9.67 9.06
CA SER A 73 17.04 -9.95 10.29
C SER A 73 15.92 -10.92 9.95
N GLU A 74 15.45 -11.70 10.93
CA GLU A 74 14.34 -12.64 10.75
C GLU A 74 12.98 -11.97 10.95
N GLU A 75 12.92 -10.87 11.72
CA GLU A 75 11.68 -10.16 12.01
C GLU A 75 11.85 -8.63 11.92
N LEU A 76 10.81 -7.97 11.43
CA LEU A 76 10.67 -6.51 11.48
C LEU A 76 10.24 -6.11 12.90
N PRO A 77 10.69 -4.96 13.43
CA PRO A 77 10.12 -4.43 14.66
C PRO A 77 8.60 -4.28 14.52
N PRO A 78 7.83 -4.47 15.61
CA PRO A 78 6.37 -4.48 15.56
C PRO A 78 5.87 -3.20 14.91
N ARG A 79 5.23 -3.35 13.74
CA ARG A 79 4.61 -2.24 13.02
C ARG A 79 3.37 -1.79 13.77
N ASP A 80 3.22 -0.48 13.90
CA ASP A 80 1.93 0.08 14.26
C ASP A 80 0.91 -0.38 13.19
N LYS A 81 -0.21 -0.97 13.63
CA LYS A 81 -1.25 -1.56 12.77
C LYS A 81 -1.99 -0.51 11.91
N SER A 82 -1.54 0.73 12.00
CA SER A 82 -2.03 1.87 11.24
C SER A 82 -1.38 2.01 9.86
N LEU A 83 -0.27 1.32 9.55
CA LEU A 83 0.41 1.40 8.24
C LEU A 83 -0.12 0.35 7.26
N PHE A 84 -0.86 0.79 6.24
CA PHE A 84 -1.49 -0.07 5.23
C PHE A 84 -0.67 -0.20 3.94
N THR A 85 0.05 0.86 3.55
CA THR A 85 0.89 0.83 2.36
C THR A 85 2.19 1.57 2.57
N LEU A 86 3.20 1.23 1.77
CA LEU A 86 4.53 1.82 1.81
C LEU A 86 4.69 2.88 0.72
N ALA A 87 5.48 3.91 1.00
CA ALA A 87 5.86 4.95 0.03
C ALA A 87 6.73 4.39 -1.10
N ALA A 88 7.67 3.51 -0.74
CA ALA A 88 8.47 2.73 -1.65
C ALA A 88 9.06 1.51 -0.91
N ARG A 89 9.49 0.51 -1.68
CA ARG A 89 10.20 -0.67 -1.17
C ARG A 89 11.45 -0.37 -0.33
N ALA A 90 12.05 0.81 -0.47
CA ALA A 90 13.22 1.22 0.30
C ALA A 90 12.88 1.72 1.72
N PHE A 91 11.60 1.98 2.01
CA PHE A 91 11.13 2.54 3.27
C PHE A 91 10.38 1.51 4.13
N GLY A 92 10.41 0.23 3.78
CA GLY A 92 9.74 -0.83 4.52
C GLY A 92 10.49 -2.14 4.51
#